data_AF-A0A2I8VH49-F1
#
_entry.id   AF-A0A2I8VH49-F1
#
_cell.length_a   1.000
_cell.length_b   1.000
_cell.length_c   1.000
_cell.angle_alpha   90.00
_cell.angle_beta   90.00
_cell.angle_gamma   90.00
#
_symmetry.space_group_name_H-M   'P 1'
#
loop_
_entity.id
_entity.type
_entity.pdbx_description
1 polymer ?
#
loop_
_entity_poly.entity_id
_entity_poly.type
_entity_poly.pdbx_seq_one_letter_code
_entity_poly.pdbx_strand_id
1 'polypeptide(L)'
;MFLIGLAPLLPNTIPVASTALVVFLLIAGFVVGQGIHSVSKAIEELFGIPNHRAVVIGELAFPTIMPFETIERFYEECHLLFKDRGLPDLIRAVDREAQFETDTEYRELIDYNAAKTLEHLSDDESARIVTMYSYVRSHLHMYGSGRARSFQAIYAMCRSMWVVSGSLAGVYFMYGIFKANNVFTDRGVYPSHLGGVSIPPSIIVLGSVVVALSSYVVFREAMMSYKRNFARYFIIDFLTLRNAEVDFVLEEF
;
A
#
# COMPACT_ATOMS: atom_id res chain seq x y z
N MET A 1 -16.37 1.98 7.36
CA MET A 1 -15.60 2.82 8.31
C MET A 1 -15.95 4.29 8.17
N PHE A 2 -15.66 4.97 7.06
CA PHE A 2 -15.91 6.42 6.90
C PHE A 2 -17.34 6.86 7.28
N LEU A 3 -18.36 6.23 6.69
CA LEU A 3 -19.77 6.57 6.97
C LEU A 3 -20.19 6.32 8.42
N ILE A 4 -19.63 5.29 9.07
CA ILE A 4 -19.88 5.02 10.49
C ILE A 4 -19.27 6.14 11.34
N GLY A 5 -18.07 6.61 10.96
CA GLY A 5 -17.43 7.77 11.58
C GLY A 5 -18.23 9.07 11.41
N LEU A 6 -19.04 9.20 10.36
CA LEU A 6 -19.93 10.35 10.17
C LEU A 6 -21.25 10.25 10.93
N ALA A 7 -21.58 9.08 11.51
CA ALA A 7 -22.86 8.88 12.20
C ALA A 7 -23.14 9.91 13.32
N PRO A 8 -22.16 10.31 14.16
CA PRO A 8 -22.39 11.35 15.18
C PRO A 8 -22.75 12.73 14.61
N LEU A 9 -22.42 12.99 13.34
CA LEU A 9 -22.73 14.23 12.66
C LEU A 9 -24.09 14.21 11.98
N LEU A 10 -24.78 13.06 11.92
CA LEU A 10 -26.12 12.99 11.34
C LEU A 10 -27.13 13.81 12.16
N PRO A 11 -28.19 14.33 11.53
CA PRO A 11 -29.22 15.06 12.23
C PRO A 11 -30.02 14.09 13.10
N ASN A 12 -30.34 14.52 14.32
CA ASN A 12 -31.06 13.70 15.30
C ASN A 12 -32.52 13.42 14.93
N THR A 13 -33.03 14.03 13.86
CA THR A 13 -34.41 13.88 13.36
C THR A 13 -34.58 12.74 12.37
N ILE A 14 -33.49 12.14 11.85
CA ILE A 14 -33.60 11.03 10.89
C ILE A 14 -33.88 9.73 11.66
N PRO A 15 -35.01 9.04 11.42
CA PRO A 15 -35.23 7.73 12.00
C PRO A 15 -34.21 6.73 11.42
N VAL A 16 -33.27 6.30 12.28
CA VAL A 16 -32.11 5.46 11.94
C VAL A 16 -32.52 4.07 11.40
N ALA A 17 -33.79 3.67 11.56
CA ALA A 17 -34.27 2.31 11.32
C ALA A 17 -34.79 2.02 9.89
N SER A 18 -34.61 2.90 8.91
CA SER A 18 -35.08 2.58 7.54
C SER A 18 -34.06 1.74 6.77
N THR A 19 -34.49 0.59 6.24
CA THR A 19 -33.70 -0.23 5.30
C THR A 19 -33.18 0.60 4.11
N ALA A 20 -33.94 1.60 3.69
CA ALA A 20 -33.55 2.55 2.66
C ALA A 20 -32.27 3.33 3.01
N LEU A 21 -32.10 3.75 4.28
CA LEU A 21 -30.88 4.42 4.74
C LEU A 21 -29.68 3.48 4.66
N VAL A 22 -29.84 2.21 5.04
CA VAL A 22 -28.76 1.20 4.96
C VAL A 22 -28.33 1.01 3.50
N VAL A 23 -29.28 0.83 2.58
CA VAL A 23 -28.99 0.69 1.15
C VAL A 23 -28.29 1.92 0.60
N PHE A 24 -28.77 3.12 0.95
CA PHE A 24 -28.13 4.37 0.55
C PHE A 24 -26.70 4.48 1.08
N LEU A 25 -26.47 4.15 2.35
CA LEU A 25 -25.13 4.14 2.95
C LEU A 25 -24.20 3.12 2.27
N LEU A 26 -24.70 1.95 1.88
CA LEU A 26 -23.89 0.97 1.14
C LEU A 26 -23.49 1.48 -0.24
N ILE A 27 -24.43 2.05 -0.99
CA ILE A 27 -24.16 2.63 -2.32
C ILE A 27 -23.20 3.82 -2.22
N ALA A 28 -23.50 4.77 -1.35
CA ALA A 28 -22.65 5.94 -1.11
C ALA A 28 -21.26 5.51 -0.63
N GLY A 29 -21.19 4.50 0.26
CA GLY A 29 -19.93 3.96 0.77
C GLY A 29 -19.08 3.32 -0.32
N PHE A 30 -19.70 2.60 -1.26
CA PHE A 30 -19.00 2.03 -2.41
C PHE A 30 -18.43 3.12 -3.33
N VAL A 31 -19.26 4.10 -3.73
CA VAL A 31 -18.84 5.20 -4.62
C VAL A 31 -17.73 6.03 -3.97
N VAL A 32 -17.91 6.42 -2.70
CA VAL A 32 -16.88 7.15 -1.94
C VAL A 32 -15.62 6.31 -1.80
N GLY A 33 -15.73 5.00 -1.56
CA GLY A 33 -14.60 4.08 -1.48
C GLY A 33 -13.75 4.06 -2.76
N GLN A 34 -14.39 4.00 -3.94
CA GLN A 34 -13.69 4.07 -5.22
C GLN A 34 -12.99 5.43 -5.42
N GLY A 35 -13.67 6.53 -5.06
CA GLY A 35 -13.08 7.87 -5.10
C GLY A 35 -11.85 7.98 -4.21
N ILE A 36 -11.93 7.51 -2.96
CA ILE A 36 -10.81 7.50 -2.02
C ILE A 36 -9.64 6.66 -2.55
N HIS A 37 -9.93 5.50 -3.16
CA HIS A 37 -8.89 4.68 -3.76
C HIS A 37 -8.13 5.43 -4.87
N SER A 38 -8.86 6.10 -5.77
CA SER A 38 -8.27 6.91 -6.85
C SER A 38 -7.44 8.08 -6.31
N VAL A 39 -7.98 8.81 -5.33
CA VAL A 39 -7.28 9.93 -4.68
C VAL A 39 -6.01 9.44 -3.98
N SER A 40 -6.08 8.32 -3.27
CA SER A 40 -4.92 7.76 -2.57
C SER A 40 -3.78 7.40 -3.52
N LYS A 41 -4.11 6.88 -4.72
CA LYS A 41 -3.12 6.56 -5.74
C LYS A 41 -2.50 7.83 -6.34
N ALA A 42 -3.31 8.83 -6.66
CA ALA A 42 -2.82 10.11 -7.17
C ALA A 42 -1.91 10.82 -6.16
N ILE A 43 -2.22 10.73 -4.87
CA ILE A 43 -1.37 11.29 -3.81
C ILE A 43 -0.04 10.53 -3.71
N GLU A 44 -0.04 9.19 -3.77
CA GLU A 44 1.21 8.41 -3.81
C GLU A 44 2.08 8.79 -5.01
N GLU A 45 1.49 8.91 -6.21
CA GLU A 45 2.18 9.32 -7.42
C GLU A 45 2.76 10.75 -7.28
N LEU A 46 2.00 11.68 -6.69
CA LEU A 46 2.45 13.06 -6.43
C LEU A 46 3.64 13.13 -5.46
N PHE A 47 3.64 12.29 -4.43
CA PHE A 47 4.74 12.25 -3.44
C PHE A 47 5.88 11.30 -3.84
N GLY A 48 5.84 10.72 -5.05
CA GLY A 48 6.86 9.77 -5.51
C GLY A 48 6.97 8.52 -4.65
N ILE A 49 5.90 8.11 -3.97
CA ILE A 49 5.93 6.95 -3.08
C ILE A 49 5.99 5.69 -3.97
N PRO A 50 7.03 4.84 -3.86
CA PRO A 50 7.20 3.69 -4.73
C PRO A 50 6.04 2.70 -4.54
N ASN A 51 5.47 2.22 -5.63
CA ASN A 51 4.48 1.13 -5.57
C ASN A 51 5.16 -0.21 -5.25
N HIS A 52 4.40 -1.24 -4.88
CA HIS A 52 4.94 -2.56 -4.54
C HIS A 52 5.83 -3.15 -5.66
N ARG A 53 5.45 -2.95 -6.94
CA ARG A 53 6.25 -3.37 -8.10
C ARG A 53 7.62 -2.70 -8.11
N ALA A 54 7.67 -1.39 -7.86
CA ALA A 54 8.93 -0.66 -7.78
C ALA A 54 9.81 -1.19 -6.65
N VAL A 55 9.23 -1.52 -5.49
CA VAL A 55 9.97 -2.14 -4.38
C VAL A 55 10.54 -3.51 -4.75
N VAL A 56 9.78 -4.37 -5.44
CA VAL A 56 10.31 -5.66 -5.92
C VAL A 56 11.42 -5.46 -6.94
N ILE A 57 11.24 -4.57 -7.92
CA ILE A 57 12.25 -4.30 -8.94
C ILE A 57 13.52 -3.72 -8.31
N GLY A 58 13.37 -2.79 -7.36
CA GLY A 58 14.48 -2.23 -6.60
C GLY A 58 15.23 -3.31 -5.83
N GLU A 59 14.50 -4.22 -5.16
CA GLU A 59 15.09 -5.34 -4.43
C GLU A 59 15.82 -6.33 -5.33
N LEU A 60 15.29 -6.60 -6.54
CA LEU A 60 15.92 -7.46 -7.52
C LEU A 60 17.18 -6.82 -8.12
N ALA A 61 17.19 -5.50 -8.26
CA ALA A 61 18.33 -4.75 -8.78
C ALA A 61 19.44 -4.56 -7.73
N PHE A 62 19.04 -4.27 -6.49
CA PHE A 62 19.93 -3.97 -5.37
C PHE A 62 19.33 -4.60 -4.10
N PRO A 63 19.72 -5.84 -3.76
CA PRO A 63 19.17 -6.56 -2.61
C PRO A 63 19.40 -5.82 -1.29
N THR A 64 18.32 -5.51 -0.58
CA THR A 64 18.35 -4.86 0.75
C THR A 64 17.45 -5.53 1.77
N ILE A 65 16.44 -6.28 1.31
CA ILE A 65 15.43 -6.95 2.13
C ILE A 65 15.76 -8.43 2.30
N MET A 66 16.38 -9.04 1.28
CA MET A 66 16.71 -10.46 1.18
C MET A 66 18.22 -10.72 1.16
N PRO A 67 18.69 -11.86 1.69
CA PRO A 67 20.08 -12.29 1.50
C PRO A 67 20.39 -12.46 0.01
N PHE A 68 21.61 -12.10 -0.38
CA PHE A 68 22.06 -12.13 -1.77
C PHE A 68 21.91 -13.50 -2.40
N GLU A 69 22.27 -14.57 -1.67
CA GLU A 69 22.17 -15.95 -2.13
C GLU A 69 20.73 -16.34 -2.47
N THR A 70 19.76 -15.74 -1.79
CA THR A 70 18.34 -15.97 -2.10
C THR A 70 17.92 -15.28 -3.40
N ILE A 71 18.48 -14.11 -3.69
CA ILE A 71 18.24 -13.37 -4.93
C ILE A 71 18.94 -14.05 -6.10
N GLU A 72 20.17 -14.50 -5.92
CA GLU A 72 20.93 -15.28 -6.91
C GLU A 72 20.15 -16.53 -7.31
N ARG A 73 19.74 -17.35 -6.33
CA ARG A 73 18.90 -18.53 -6.57
C ARG A 73 17.59 -18.17 -7.28
N PHE A 74 16.97 -17.04 -6.93
CA PHE A 74 15.77 -16.56 -7.62
C PHE A 74 16.04 -16.27 -9.11
N TYR A 75 17.16 -15.64 -9.44
CA TYR A 75 17.57 -15.39 -10.82
C TYR A 75 17.87 -16.67 -11.59
N GLU A 76 18.57 -17.62 -10.97
CA GLU A 76 18.86 -18.92 -11.56
C GLU A 76 17.58 -19.66 -11.93
N GLU A 77 16.63 -19.76 -10.98
CA GLU A 77 15.33 -20.39 -11.23
C GLU A 77 14.50 -19.66 -12.29
N CYS A 78 14.55 -18.32 -12.32
CA CYS A 78 13.91 -17.54 -13.38
C CYS A 78 14.54 -17.83 -14.74
N HIS A 79 15.86 -17.92 -14.82
CA HIS A 79 16.56 -18.22 -16.06
C HIS A 79 16.22 -19.64 -16.54
N LEU A 80 16.25 -20.64 -15.65
CA LEU A 80 15.87 -22.02 -15.97
C LEU A 80 14.43 -22.12 -16.49
N LEU A 81 13.48 -21.47 -15.82
CA LEU A 81 12.06 -21.55 -16.18
C LEU A 81 11.71 -20.73 -17.44
N PHE A 82 12.38 -19.60 -17.66
CA PHE A 82 12.00 -18.63 -18.72
C PHE A 82 13.03 -18.50 -19.84
N LYS A 83 14.02 -19.40 -19.92
CA LYS A 83 15.08 -19.41 -20.94
C LYS A 83 14.53 -19.22 -22.36
N ASP A 84 13.51 -20.00 -22.70
CA ASP A 84 12.90 -20.01 -24.04
C ASP A 84 12.06 -18.75 -24.34
N ARG A 85 11.82 -17.90 -23.33
CA ARG A 85 11.06 -16.65 -23.45
C ARG A 85 11.95 -15.43 -23.67
N GLY A 86 13.23 -15.66 -23.98
CA GLY A 86 14.20 -14.61 -24.26
C GLY A 86 14.58 -13.82 -23.00
N LEU A 87 14.56 -14.45 -21.83
CA LEU A 87 15.10 -13.82 -20.62
C LEU A 87 16.62 -13.71 -20.78
N PRO A 88 17.20 -12.50 -20.80
CA PRO A 88 18.63 -12.37 -21.03
C PRO A 88 19.44 -12.76 -19.79
N ASP A 89 20.69 -13.21 -20.02
CA ASP A 89 21.61 -13.65 -18.97
C ASP A 89 21.90 -12.51 -17.98
N LEU A 90 21.27 -12.58 -16.81
CA LEU A 90 21.23 -11.49 -15.83
C LEU A 90 22.42 -11.52 -14.85
N ILE A 91 23.31 -12.50 -15.02
CA ILE A 91 24.47 -12.81 -14.15
C ILE A 91 25.40 -11.59 -13.97
N ARG A 92 25.40 -10.61 -14.88
CA ARG A 92 26.23 -9.40 -14.73
C ARG A 92 25.76 -8.41 -13.66
N ALA A 93 24.53 -8.54 -13.13
CA ALA A 93 24.06 -7.67 -12.05
C ALA A 93 24.64 -8.06 -10.67
N VAL A 94 25.00 -9.34 -10.50
CA VAL A 94 25.58 -9.94 -9.28
C VAL A 94 27.00 -9.42 -9.02
N ASP A 95 27.80 -9.21 -10.08
CA ASP A 95 29.17 -8.68 -9.98
C ASP A 95 29.25 -7.24 -9.39
N ARG A 96 28.14 -6.51 -9.31
CA ARG A 96 28.10 -5.15 -8.72
C ARG A 96 28.16 -5.14 -7.20
N GLU A 97 27.91 -6.25 -6.51
CA GLU A 97 27.97 -6.32 -5.04
C GLU A 97 29.37 -5.93 -4.50
N ALA A 98 30.43 -6.30 -5.23
CA ALA A 98 31.80 -5.93 -4.91
C ALA A 98 32.09 -4.41 -4.96
N GLN A 99 31.22 -3.61 -5.60
CA GLN A 99 31.36 -2.15 -5.67
C GLN A 99 30.53 -1.41 -4.61
N PHE A 100 29.49 -2.02 -4.05
CA PHE A 100 28.52 -1.33 -3.18
C PHE A 100 28.77 -1.53 -1.67
N GLU A 101 29.57 -2.52 -1.26
CA GLU A 101 29.90 -2.76 0.15
C GLU A 101 30.65 -1.57 0.81
N THR A 102 31.26 -0.68 0.03
CA THR A 102 32.08 0.43 0.54
C THR A 102 31.33 1.74 0.79
N ASP A 103 30.05 1.87 0.41
CA ASP A 103 29.37 3.17 0.43
C ASP A 103 28.12 3.18 1.32
N THR A 104 28.32 3.47 2.61
CA THR A 104 27.26 3.62 3.62
C THR A 104 26.18 4.63 3.22
N GLU A 105 26.51 5.61 2.37
CA GLU A 105 25.58 6.63 1.85
C GLU A 105 24.52 6.02 0.91
N TYR A 106 24.84 4.94 0.21
CA TYR A 106 23.91 4.28 -0.71
C TYR A 106 22.80 3.51 0.01
N ARG A 107 23.05 2.99 1.21
CA ARG A 107 22.05 2.23 1.98
C ARG A 107 20.86 3.10 2.42
N GLU A 108 21.10 4.36 2.79
CA GLU A 108 20.01 5.29 3.14
C GLU A 108 19.19 5.72 1.92
N LEU A 109 19.83 5.79 0.75
CA LEU A 109 19.22 6.17 -0.52
C LEU A 109 18.30 5.08 -1.10
N ILE A 110 18.72 3.81 -0.99
CA ILE A 110 17.94 2.67 -1.49
C ILE A 110 16.66 2.47 -0.66
N ASP A 111 16.73 2.71 0.65
CA ASP A 111 15.60 2.52 1.56
C ASP A 111 14.47 3.54 1.34
N TYR A 112 14.80 4.71 0.77
CA TYR A 112 13.85 5.80 0.56
C TYR A 112 13.23 5.84 -0.84
N ASN A 113 13.90 5.33 -1.89
CA ASN A 113 13.41 5.57 -3.25
C ASN A 113 13.81 4.51 -4.29
N ALA A 114 13.08 3.38 -4.32
CA ALA A 114 13.21 2.36 -5.37
C ALA A 114 13.04 2.93 -6.80
N ALA A 115 12.38 4.08 -6.96
CA ALA A 115 12.31 4.80 -8.24
C ALA A 115 13.67 5.41 -8.62
N LYS A 116 14.42 5.98 -7.67
CA LYS A 116 15.77 6.50 -7.89
C LYS A 116 16.76 5.38 -8.16
N THR A 117 16.58 4.23 -7.54
CA THR A 117 17.35 3.02 -7.83
C THR A 117 17.25 2.61 -9.30
N LEU A 118 16.07 2.79 -9.92
CA LEU A 118 15.87 2.53 -11.34
C LEU A 118 16.57 3.54 -12.26
N GLU A 119 16.78 4.79 -11.82
CA GLU A 119 17.50 5.81 -12.59
C GLU A 119 18.99 5.47 -12.79
N HIS A 120 19.54 4.59 -11.95
CA HIS A 120 20.93 4.14 -12.05
C HIS A 120 21.12 2.91 -12.95
N LEU A 121 20.03 2.24 -13.34
CA LEU A 121 20.09 1.12 -14.26
C LEU A 121 20.08 1.63 -15.70
N SER A 122 20.80 0.95 -16.59
CA SER A 122 20.60 1.20 -18.02
C SER A 122 19.16 0.85 -18.43
N ASP A 123 18.63 1.52 -19.45
CA ASP A 123 17.27 1.28 -19.95
C ASP A 123 17.01 -0.20 -20.28
N ASP A 124 18.04 -0.89 -20.81
CA ASP A 124 18.00 -2.32 -21.10
C ASP A 124 17.91 -3.15 -19.81
N GLU A 125 18.75 -2.90 -18.80
CA GLU A 125 18.68 -3.60 -17.51
C GLU A 125 17.34 -3.41 -16.80
N SER A 126 16.84 -2.18 -16.78
CA SER A 126 15.53 -1.86 -16.21
C SER A 126 14.40 -2.62 -16.93
N ALA A 127 14.40 -2.63 -18.26
CA ALA A 127 13.42 -3.36 -19.07
C ALA A 127 13.47 -4.88 -18.81
N ARG A 128 14.66 -5.45 -18.60
CA ARG A 128 14.87 -6.87 -18.31
C ARG A 128 14.29 -7.27 -16.96
N ILE A 129 14.60 -6.53 -15.90
CA ILE A 129 14.08 -6.81 -14.55
C ILE A 129 12.56 -6.62 -14.52
N VAL A 130 12.04 -5.60 -15.21
CA VAL A 130 10.59 -5.40 -15.39
C VAL A 130 9.92 -6.59 -16.08
N THR A 131 10.55 -7.14 -17.11
CA THR A 131 10.04 -8.28 -17.87
C THR A 131 10.04 -9.54 -17.00
N MET A 132 11.14 -9.81 -16.30
CA MET A 132 11.26 -10.92 -15.36
C MET A 132 10.21 -10.83 -14.25
N TYR A 133 10.05 -9.67 -13.62
CA TYR A 133 8.99 -9.43 -12.62
C TYR A 133 7.60 -9.78 -13.18
N SER A 134 7.33 -9.38 -14.43
CA SER A 134 6.04 -9.63 -15.07
C SER A 134 5.79 -11.12 -15.33
N TYR A 135 6.81 -11.87 -15.75
CA TYR A 135 6.71 -13.32 -15.93
C TYR A 135 6.55 -14.07 -14.61
N VAL A 136 7.36 -13.76 -13.60
CA VAL A 136 7.26 -14.38 -12.27
C VAL A 136 5.89 -14.10 -11.66
N ARG A 137 5.41 -12.85 -11.74
CA ARG A 137 4.08 -12.48 -11.26
C ARG A 137 2.97 -13.24 -11.98
N SER A 138 3.07 -13.37 -13.30
CA SER A 138 2.11 -14.13 -14.10
C SER A 138 2.10 -15.61 -13.69
N HIS A 139 3.29 -16.20 -13.51
CA HIS A 139 3.47 -17.56 -13.04
C HIS A 139 2.83 -17.75 -11.66
N LEU A 140 3.20 -16.96 -10.65
CA LEU A 140 2.56 -16.98 -9.32
C LEU A 140 1.04 -16.76 -9.37
N HIS A 141 0.56 -15.98 -10.33
CA HIS A 141 -0.87 -15.76 -10.50
C HIS A 141 -1.60 -17.04 -10.96
N MET A 142 -1.02 -17.80 -11.89
CA MET A 142 -1.62 -19.03 -12.43
C MET A 142 -1.80 -20.11 -11.36
N TYR A 143 -0.87 -20.24 -10.42
CA TYR A 143 -0.94 -21.28 -9.38
C TYR A 143 -1.88 -20.96 -8.22
N GLY A 144 -2.46 -19.75 -8.17
CA GLY A 144 -3.45 -19.39 -7.13
C GLY A 144 -2.86 -19.23 -5.73
N SER A 145 -1.68 -19.78 -5.45
CA SER A 145 -0.97 -19.72 -4.17
C SER A 145 -0.08 -18.50 -4.10
N GLY A 146 -0.20 -17.71 -3.03
CA GLY A 146 0.76 -16.67 -2.75
C GLY A 146 0.32 -15.77 -1.61
N ARG A 147 1.09 -15.77 -0.53
CA ARG A 147 0.93 -14.84 0.60
C ARG A 147 1.05 -13.40 0.13
N ALA A 148 1.80 -13.17 -0.96
CA ALA A 148 1.91 -11.88 -1.64
C ALA A 148 0.55 -11.21 -1.97
N ARG A 149 -0.50 -11.96 -2.34
CA ARG A 149 -1.83 -11.37 -2.63
C ARG A 149 -2.47 -10.77 -1.40
N SER A 150 -2.37 -11.45 -0.26
CA SER A 150 -2.87 -10.95 1.02
C SER A 150 -2.17 -9.65 1.41
N PHE A 151 -0.84 -9.59 1.22
CA PHE A 151 -0.08 -8.35 1.47
C PHE A 151 -0.49 -7.21 0.54
N GLN A 152 -0.78 -7.49 -0.74
CA GLN A 152 -1.29 -6.48 -1.66
C GLN A 152 -2.65 -5.92 -1.21
N ALA A 153 -3.55 -6.79 -0.71
CA ALA A 153 -4.85 -6.37 -0.19
C ALA A 153 -4.71 -5.54 1.09
N ILE A 154 -3.85 -5.95 2.03
CA ILE A 154 -3.59 -5.22 3.27
C ILE A 154 -2.94 -3.86 2.96
N TYR A 155 -1.98 -3.81 2.05
CA TYR A 155 -1.38 -2.57 1.57
C TYR A 155 -2.44 -1.61 1.00
N ALA A 156 -3.30 -2.10 0.11
CA ALA A 156 -4.38 -1.30 -0.47
C ALA A 156 -5.35 -0.78 0.62
N MET A 157 -5.65 -1.60 1.64
CA MET A 157 -6.44 -1.21 2.79
C MET A 157 -5.78 -0.10 3.61
N CYS A 158 -4.52 -0.27 4.02
CA CYS A 158 -3.76 0.76 4.76
C CYS A 158 -3.69 2.08 3.99
N ARG A 159 -3.46 2.00 2.67
CA ARG A 159 -3.45 3.17 1.79
C ARG A 159 -4.79 3.89 1.75
N SER A 160 -5.91 3.19 1.70
CA SER A 160 -7.22 3.86 1.75
C SER A 160 -7.56 4.38 3.15
N MET A 161 -7.09 3.71 4.20
CA MET A 161 -7.45 4.03 5.58
C MET A 161 -6.89 5.37 6.05
N TRP A 162 -5.66 5.74 5.66
CA TRP A 162 -5.11 7.05 6.04
C TRP A 162 -5.86 8.22 5.40
N VAL A 163 -6.29 8.06 4.14
CA VAL A 163 -7.13 9.06 3.44
C VAL A 163 -8.50 9.15 4.09
N VAL A 164 -9.10 8.01 4.44
CA VAL A 164 -10.38 7.95 5.18
C VAL A 164 -10.27 8.69 6.52
N SER A 165 -9.25 8.39 7.31
CA SER A 165 -9.04 9.02 8.62
C SER A 165 -8.73 10.50 8.50
N GLY A 166 -7.88 10.90 7.55
CA GLY A 166 -7.57 12.30 7.27
C GLY A 166 -8.80 13.08 6.82
N SER A 167 -9.62 12.48 5.96
CA SER A 167 -10.88 13.09 5.51
C SER A 167 -11.88 13.24 6.66
N LEU A 168 -12.02 12.21 7.51
CA LEU A 168 -12.90 12.25 8.66
C LEU A 168 -12.44 13.32 9.66
N ALA A 169 -11.14 13.35 9.97
CA ALA A 169 -10.54 14.39 10.79
C ALA A 169 -10.80 15.79 10.21
N GLY A 170 -10.68 15.98 8.89
CA GLY A 170 -11.01 17.24 8.23
C GLY A 170 -12.47 17.66 8.45
N VAL A 171 -13.42 16.73 8.33
CA VAL A 171 -14.85 17.01 8.59
C VAL A 171 -15.08 17.41 10.05
N TYR A 172 -14.51 16.68 11.01
CA TYR A 172 -14.64 17.00 12.43
C TYR A 172 -13.95 18.31 12.81
N PHE A 173 -12.81 18.61 12.21
CA PHE A 173 -12.10 19.87 12.37
C PHE A 173 -12.96 21.06 11.91
N MET A 174 -13.53 20.96 10.70
CA MET A 174 -14.45 21.97 10.17
C MET A 174 -15.70 22.12 11.05
N TYR A 175 -16.27 21.01 11.51
CA TYR A 175 -17.39 21.04 12.45
C TYR A 175 -17.03 21.78 13.75
N GLY A 176 -15.85 21.51 14.33
CA GLY A 176 -15.34 22.21 15.50
C GLY A 176 -15.21 23.72 15.28
N ILE A 177 -14.67 24.15 14.13
CA ILE A 177 -14.59 25.57 13.76
C ILE A 177 -15.98 26.20 13.67
N PHE A 178 -16.92 25.57 12.98
CA PHE A 178 -18.27 26.09 12.84
C PHE A 178 -19.02 26.14 14.19
N LYS A 179 -18.83 25.14 15.05
CA LYS A 179 -19.37 25.15 16.43
C LYS A 179 -18.79 26.30 17.25
N ALA A 180 -17.48 26.57 17.14
CA ALA A 180 -16.83 27.69 17.82
C ALA A 180 -17.37 29.06 17.40
N ASN A 181 -17.84 29.17 16.15
CA ASN A 181 -18.44 30.39 15.59
C ASN A 181 -19.97 30.44 15.78
N ASN A 182 -20.56 29.57 16.61
CA ASN A 182 -22.00 29.50 16.87
C ASN A 182 -22.86 29.27 15.59
N VAL A 183 -22.29 28.68 14.54
CA VAL A 183 -23.04 28.33 13.31
C VAL A 183 -24.04 27.21 13.61
N PHE A 184 -23.63 26.25 14.44
CA PHE A 184 -24.45 25.14 14.92
C PHE A 184 -24.88 25.39 16.37
N THR A 185 -25.90 26.22 16.57
CA THR A 185 -26.54 26.44 17.88
C THR A 185 -27.74 25.50 18.06
N ASP A 186 -28.21 25.33 19.30
CA ASP A 186 -29.40 24.52 19.62
C ASP A 186 -30.70 25.02 18.94
N ARG A 187 -30.68 26.26 18.41
CA ARG A 187 -31.76 26.86 17.61
C ARG A 187 -31.46 26.87 16.10
N GLY A 188 -30.33 26.29 15.71
CA GLY A 188 -29.86 26.24 14.33
C GLY A 188 -30.65 25.26 13.46
N VAL A 189 -30.43 25.36 12.15
CA VAL A 189 -31.12 24.58 11.11
C VAL A 189 -30.77 23.08 11.16
N TYR A 190 -29.73 22.68 11.89
CA TYR A 190 -29.20 21.32 11.87
C TYR A 190 -28.75 20.82 13.26
N PRO A 191 -29.66 20.23 14.06
CA PRO A 191 -29.32 19.60 15.33
C PRO A 191 -28.64 18.24 15.09
N SER A 192 -27.31 18.20 15.16
CA SER A 192 -26.52 16.95 15.08
C SER A 192 -26.50 16.22 16.43
N HIS A 193 -26.35 14.90 16.43
CA HIS A 193 -26.17 14.12 17.67
C HIS A 193 -24.96 14.60 18.49
N LEU A 194 -23.85 14.93 17.82
CA LEU A 194 -22.66 15.49 18.45
C LEU A 194 -22.88 16.89 19.04
N GLY A 195 -23.82 17.66 18.48
CA GLY A 195 -24.17 19.00 18.97
C GLY A 195 -24.81 18.97 20.35
N GLY A 196 -25.65 17.97 20.61
CA GLY A 196 -26.29 17.77 21.92
C GLY A 196 -25.32 17.35 23.03
N VAL A 197 -24.12 16.86 22.68
CA VAL A 197 -23.05 16.64 23.64
C VAL A 197 -22.32 17.96 23.83
N SER A 198 -22.25 18.45 25.07
CA SER A 198 -21.59 19.71 25.46
C SER A 198 -20.06 19.63 25.39
N ILE A 199 -19.51 19.05 24.33
CA ILE A 199 -18.07 18.97 24.06
C ILE A 199 -17.58 20.34 23.61
N PRO A 200 -16.59 20.93 24.29
CA PRO A 200 -15.94 22.17 23.86
C PRO A 200 -15.39 22.05 22.42
N PRO A 201 -15.62 23.05 21.55
CA PRO A 201 -15.14 23.02 20.17
C PRO A 201 -13.62 22.82 20.03
N SER A 202 -12.84 23.37 20.97
CA SER A 202 -11.38 23.22 21.00
C SER A 202 -10.93 21.77 21.14
N ILE A 203 -11.66 20.95 21.91
CA ILE A 203 -11.35 19.52 22.08
C ILE A 203 -11.63 18.76 20.77
N ILE A 204 -12.70 19.10 20.05
CA ILE A 204 -13.03 18.48 18.75
C ILE A 204 -11.93 18.79 17.73
N VAL A 205 -11.52 20.06 17.64
CA VAL A 205 -10.45 20.52 16.75
C VAL A 205 -9.14 19.81 17.08
N LEU A 206 -8.73 19.81 18.36
CA LEU A 206 -7.50 19.16 18.80
C LEU A 206 -7.53 17.64 18.53
N GLY A 207 -8.63 16.98 18.89
CA GLY A 207 -8.81 15.55 18.64
C GLY A 207 -8.71 15.20 17.15
N SER A 208 -9.26 16.05 16.28
CA SER A 208 -9.18 15.87 14.83
C SER A 208 -7.73 15.96 14.33
N VAL A 209 -6.96 16.94 14.80
CA VAL A 209 -5.54 17.09 14.44
C VAL A 209 -4.74 15.87 14.90
N VAL A 210 -4.94 15.43 16.15
CA VAL A 210 -4.25 14.25 16.70
C VAL A 210 -4.58 13.00 15.90
N VAL A 211 -5.86 12.77 15.56
CA VAL A 211 -6.29 11.62 14.74
C VAL A 211 -5.68 11.69 13.34
N ALA A 212 -5.65 12.86 12.70
CA ALA A 212 -5.05 13.02 11.38
C ALA A 212 -3.55 12.69 11.38
N LEU A 213 -2.79 13.25 12.32
CA LEU A 213 -1.35 13.04 12.43
C LEU A 213 -1.00 11.59 12.79
N SER A 214 -1.67 11.04 13.80
CA SER A 214 -1.45 9.64 14.21
C SER A 214 -1.79 8.66 13.10
N SER A 215 -2.92 8.87 12.40
CA SER A 215 -3.29 8.04 11.24
C SER A 215 -2.25 8.13 10.14
N TYR A 216 -1.78 9.34 9.82
CA TYR A 216 -0.75 9.52 8.81
C TYR A 216 0.52 8.74 9.14
N VAL A 217 1.04 8.87 10.37
CA VAL A 217 2.26 8.16 10.81
C VAL A 217 2.06 6.64 10.77
N VAL A 218 1.03 6.13 11.46
CA VAL A 218 0.79 4.69 11.60
C VAL A 218 0.56 4.01 10.25
N PHE A 219 -0.31 4.58 9.41
CA PHE A 219 -0.62 3.95 8.13
C PHE A 219 0.50 4.11 7.11
N ARG A 220 1.28 5.22 7.15
CA ARG A 220 2.44 5.38 6.28
C ARG A 220 3.53 4.36 6.62
N GLU A 221 3.82 4.16 7.89
CA GLU A 221 4.80 3.17 8.35
C GLU A 221 4.35 1.75 8.00
N ALA A 222 3.09 1.41 8.33
CA ALA A 222 2.51 0.11 7.98
C ALA A 222 2.57 -0.15 6.48
N MET A 223 2.23 0.85 5.66
CA MET A 223 2.27 0.77 4.21
C MET A 223 3.67 0.42 3.68
N MET A 224 4.73 1.03 4.22
CA MET A 224 6.11 0.72 3.83
C MET A 224 6.52 -0.68 4.26
N SER A 225 6.19 -1.08 5.49
CA SER A 225 6.43 -2.43 6.00
C SER A 225 5.75 -3.50 5.13
N TYR A 226 4.51 -3.28 4.71
CA TYR A 226 3.80 -4.20 3.82
C TYR A 226 4.40 -4.29 2.43
N LYS A 227 4.94 -3.21 1.87
CA LYS A 227 5.65 -3.27 0.57
C LYS A 227 6.92 -4.10 0.65
N ARG A 228 7.70 -3.96 1.74
CA ARG A 228 8.90 -4.78 1.97
C ARG A 228 8.55 -6.26 2.15
N ASN A 229 7.53 -6.54 2.97
CA ASN A 229 7.02 -7.91 3.14
C ASN A 229 6.51 -8.49 1.82
N PHE A 230 5.79 -7.70 1.01
CA PHE A 230 5.36 -8.13 -0.32
C PHE A 230 6.54 -8.58 -1.19
N ALA A 231 7.63 -7.80 -1.25
CA ALA A 231 8.82 -8.17 -2.02
C ALA A 231 9.45 -9.47 -1.53
N ARG A 232 9.65 -9.60 -0.21
CA ARG A 232 10.15 -10.82 0.44
C ARG A 232 9.31 -12.05 0.09
N TYR A 233 8.00 -11.97 0.29
CA TYR A 233 7.11 -13.10 0.02
C TYR A 233 6.93 -13.38 -1.47
N PHE A 234 7.04 -12.37 -2.34
CA PHE A 234 7.02 -12.58 -3.79
C PHE A 234 8.17 -13.51 -4.24
N ILE A 235 9.39 -13.24 -3.76
CA ILE A 235 10.58 -14.05 -4.08
C ILE A 235 10.47 -15.44 -3.45
N ILE A 236 10.14 -15.51 -2.16
CA ILE A 236 10.04 -16.78 -1.43
C ILE A 236 8.95 -17.67 -2.00
N ASP A 237 7.76 -17.12 -2.29
CA ASP A 237 6.65 -17.91 -2.83
C ASP A 237 6.99 -18.46 -4.23
N PHE A 238 7.75 -17.71 -5.05
CA PHE A 238 8.24 -18.21 -6.34
C PHE A 238 9.22 -19.37 -6.16
N LEU A 239 10.25 -19.20 -5.33
CA LEU A 239 11.24 -20.26 -5.07
C LEU A 239 10.60 -21.51 -4.47
N THR A 240 9.64 -21.34 -3.56
CA THR A 240 8.91 -22.45 -2.95
C THR A 240 8.10 -23.22 -3.99
N LEU A 241 7.42 -22.51 -4.90
CA LEU A 241 6.67 -23.11 -5.98
C LEU A 241 7.60 -23.90 -6.93
N ARG A 242 8.75 -23.31 -7.29
CA ARG A 242 9.74 -23.95 -8.15
C ARG A 242 10.31 -25.24 -7.55
N ASN A 243 10.66 -25.23 -6.27
CA ASN A 243 11.15 -26.44 -5.60
C ASN A 243 10.08 -27.55 -5.61
N ALA A 244 8.82 -27.21 -5.33
CA ALA A 244 7.73 -28.17 -5.34
C ALA A 244 7.48 -28.79 -6.74
N GLU A 245 7.66 -28.01 -7.81
CA GLU A 245 7.58 -28.51 -9.19
C GLU A 245 8.72 -29.49 -9.51
N VAL A 246 9.94 -29.20 -9.05
CA VAL A 246 11.10 -30.08 -9.26
C VAL A 246 10.93 -31.39 -8.51
N ASP A 247 10.49 -31.34 -7.25
CA ASP A 247 10.24 -32.53 -6.43
C ASP A 247 9.17 -33.43 -7.06
N PHE A 248 8.08 -32.85 -7.58
CA PHE A 248 7.02 -33.59 -8.26
C PHE A 248 7.52 -34.33 -9.51
N VAL A 249 8.36 -33.68 -10.33
CA VAL A 249 8.93 -34.30 -11.53
C VAL A 249 9.84 -35.48 -11.17
N LEU A 250 10.59 -35.39 -10.07
CA LEU A 250 11.49 -36.46 -9.62
C LEU A 250 10.74 -37.68 -9.05
N GLU A 251 9.53 -37.51 -8.52
CA GLU A 251 8.70 -38.62 -8.03
C GLU A 251 8.07 -39.47 -9.15
N GLU A 252 7.97 -38.94 -10.38
CA GLU A 252 7.39 -39.65 -11.52
C GLU A 252 8.40 -40.55 -12.28
N PHE A 253 9.70 -40.49 -11.96
CA PHE A 253 10.76 -41.25 -12.63
C PHE A 253 11.41 -42.31 -11.71
#